data_AF-A0A8T2WSV2-F1
#
_entry.id   AF-A0A8T2WSV2-F1
#
_cell.length_a   1.000
_cell.length_b   1.000
_cell.length_c   1.000
_cell.angle_alpha   90.00
_cell.angle_beta   90.00
_cell.angle_gamma   90.00
#
_symmetry.space_group_name_H-M   'P 1'
#
loop_
_entity.id
_entity.type
_entity.pdbx_description
1 polymer ?
#
loop_
_entity_poly.entity_id
_entity_poly.type
_entity_poly.pdbx_seq_one_letter_code
_entity_poly.pdbx_strand_id
1 'polypeptide(L)'
;CVRKFSDSGKPIGSICHGHLILAAAGSVKGRKCTALHALGPVLIDAGAHWIEPKTRMDCVADGNIITGVIYRAHPEYIRLFVRALGGKVTGSDKRILFLCGDFMEDYEVTVPFQSLQALGCHVDAVSPKKKAGDICPTAVHDFEGDQTYSEKPGHNFILTASYEGLDASSYDALVIPGCRAPEYLALDETVIALVKEFMQSRKPVASICHGQLILAAAGVLKVVSCCL
;
A
#
# COMPACT_ATOMS: atom_id res chain seq x y z
N CYS A 1 -4.93 6.65 28.53
CA CYS A 1 -6.21 7.23 28.09
C CYS A 1 -5.93 8.20 26.94
N VAL A 2 -6.73 8.17 25.86
CA VAL A 2 -6.55 9.01 24.66
C VAL A 2 -6.53 10.51 24.99
N ARG A 3 -7.39 10.96 25.92
CA ARG A 3 -7.39 12.35 26.40
C ARG A 3 -6.01 12.79 26.90
N LYS A 4 -5.41 12.05 27.83
CA LYS A 4 -4.06 12.32 28.37
C LYS A 4 -3.00 12.38 27.27
N PHE A 5 -3.11 11.54 26.23
CA PHE A 5 -2.16 11.57 25.11
C PHE A 5 -2.39 12.79 24.22
N SER A 6 -3.65 13.14 23.94
CA SER A 6 -4.02 14.37 23.21
C SER A 6 -3.51 15.63 23.93
N ASP A 7 -3.68 15.71 25.25
CA ASP A 7 -3.25 16.84 26.08
C ASP A 7 -1.73 17.01 26.08
N SER A 8 -0.97 15.95 25.77
CA SER A 8 0.49 16.02 25.69
C SER A 8 1.02 16.70 24.41
N GLY A 9 0.16 16.99 23.45
CA GLY A 9 0.55 17.60 22.16
C GLY A 9 1.32 16.67 21.22
N LYS A 10 1.51 15.40 21.57
CA LYS A 10 2.18 14.40 20.72
C LYS A 10 1.33 14.05 19.49
N PRO A 11 1.95 13.64 18.37
CA PRO A 11 1.22 13.27 17.16
C PRO A 11 0.22 12.14 17.38
N ILE A 12 -1.02 12.34 16.93
CA ILE A 12 -2.09 11.33 16.88
C ILE A 12 -2.48 11.15 15.42
N GLY A 13 -2.33 9.92 14.92
CA GLY A 13 -2.93 9.50 13.67
C GLY A 13 -4.24 8.78 13.95
N SER A 14 -5.31 9.12 13.24
CA SER A 14 -6.57 8.39 13.24
C SER A 14 -7.12 8.23 11.83
N ILE A 15 -7.75 7.09 11.56
CA ILE A 15 -8.24 6.76 10.22
C ILE A 15 -9.57 6.01 10.29
N CYS A 16 -10.43 6.20 9.29
CA CYS A 16 -11.71 5.49 9.19
C CYS A 16 -12.55 5.69 10.46
N HIS A 17 -12.87 4.63 11.20
CA HIS A 17 -13.68 4.69 12.42
C HIS A 17 -12.89 4.99 13.71
N GLY A 18 -11.56 5.04 13.65
CA GLY A 18 -10.73 5.40 14.82
C GLY A 18 -11.08 6.79 15.39
N HIS A 19 -11.66 7.66 14.57
CA HIS A 19 -12.14 8.99 14.95
C HIS A 19 -13.20 8.99 16.04
N LEU A 20 -14.00 7.92 16.16
CA LEU A 20 -15.02 7.80 17.21
C LEU A 20 -14.38 7.84 18.61
N ILE A 21 -13.18 7.29 18.75
CA ILE A 21 -12.44 7.31 20.02
C ILE A 21 -11.97 8.74 20.33
N LEU A 22 -11.52 9.48 19.32
CA LEU A 22 -11.12 10.89 19.50
C LEU A 22 -12.30 11.79 19.86
N ALA A 23 -13.46 11.56 19.22
CA ALA A 23 -14.71 12.24 19.52
C ALA A 23 -15.14 11.97 20.96
N ALA A 24 -15.21 10.70 21.37
CA ALA A 24 -15.56 10.31 22.74
C ALA A 24 -14.58 10.86 23.80
N ALA A 25 -13.30 11.01 23.44
CA ALA A 25 -12.30 11.61 24.31
C ALA A 25 -12.44 13.14 24.45
N GLY A 26 -13.21 13.80 23.59
CA GLY A 26 -13.30 15.26 23.47
C GLY A 26 -12.07 15.88 22.79
N SER A 27 -11.26 15.09 22.09
CA SER A 27 -9.96 15.50 21.54
C SER A 27 -10.06 16.19 20.18
N VAL A 28 -11.25 16.25 19.58
CA VAL A 28 -11.51 16.86 18.26
C VAL A 28 -12.12 18.27 18.35
N LYS A 29 -12.45 18.77 19.55
CA LYS A 29 -13.11 20.07 19.72
C LYS A 29 -12.23 21.22 19.20
N GLY A 30 -12.75 22.00 18.25
CA GLY A 30 -12.05 23.09 17.58
C GLY A 30 -10.97 22.64 16.61
N ARG A 31 -10.85 21.33 16.32
CA ARG A 31 -9.82 20.76 15.44
C ARG A 31 -10.36 20.53 14.05
N LYS A 32 -9.53 20.73 13.03
CA LYS A 32 -9.88 20.32 11.67
C LYS A 32 -9.64 18.82 11.52
N CYS A 33 -10.64 18.09 11.05
CA CYS A 33 -10.48 16.67 10.76
C CYS A 33 -11.37 16.23 9.61
N THR A 34 -10.92 15.19 8.93
CA THR A 34 -11.75 14.41 8.01
C THR A 34 -11.92 12.98 8.55
N ALA A 35 -12.80 12.20 7.95
CA ALA A 35 -13.04 10.79 8.25
C ALA A 35 -13.88 10.18 7.11
N LEU A 36 -14.32 8.92 7.26
CA LEU A 36 -15.39 8.40 6.41
C LEU A 36 -16.63 9.30 6.54
N HIS A 37 -17.27 9.65 5.42
CA HIS A 37 -18.41 10.58 5.33
C HIS A 37 -19.48 10.35 6.42
N ALA A 38 -19.80 9.09 6.72
CA ALA A 38 -20.77 8.70 7.74
C ALA A 38 -20.44 9.18 9.17
N LEU A 39 -19.18 9.51 9.46
CA LEU A 39 -18.75 10.03 10.77
C LEU A 39 -18.84 11.56 10.88
N GLY A 40 -19.12 12.27 9.79
CA GLY A 40 -19.23 13.73 9.76
C GLY A 40 -20.14 14.28 10.87
N PRO A 41 -21.41 13.81 11.01
CA PRO A 41 -22.31 14.28 12.05
C PRO A 41 -21.77 14.11 13.48
N VAL A 42 -21.14 12.96 13.78
CA VAL A 42 -20.56 12.68 15.11
C VAL A 42 -19.40 13.62 15.41
N LEU A 43 -18.56 13.91 14.41
CA LEU A 43 -17.42 14.80 14.58
C LEU A 43 -17.84 16.26 14.70
N ILE A 44 -18.86 16.69 13.96
CA ILE A 44 -19.45 18.02 14.08
C ILE A 44 -20.05 18.20 15.48
N ASP A 45 -20.82 17.23 15.98
CA ASP A 45 -21.41 17.27 17.32
C ASP A 45 -20.35 17.25 18.43
N ALA A 46 -19.25 16.53 18.22
CA ALA A 46 -18.07 16.58 19.10
C ALA A 46 -17.28 17.90 19.03
N GLY A 47 -17.73 18.86 18.21
CA GLY A 47 -17.19 20.21 18.10
C GLY A 47 -16.01 20.35 17.13
N ALA A 48 -15.81 19.40 16.21
CA ALA A 48 -14.76 19.49 15.21
C ALA A 48 -15.12 20.44 14.06
N HIS A 49 -14.11 21.05 13.46
CA HIS A 49 -14.22 21.73 12.17
C HIS A 49 -14.13 20.67 11.05
N TRP A 50 -15.28 20.10 10.71
CA TRP A 50 -15.38 19.04 9.72
C TRP A 50 -14.88 19.47 8.33
N ILE A 51 -14.00 18.66 7.76
CA ILE A 51 -13.53 18.78 6.39
C ILE A 51 -14.11 17.62 5.59
N GLU A 52 -15.10 17.93 4.77
CA GLU A 52 -15.77 16.97 3.90
C GLU A 52 -14.75 16.35 2.91
N PRO A 53 -14.57 15.02 2.91
CA PRO A 53 -13.65 14.37 1.99
C PRO A 53 -14.19 14.44 0.56
N LYS A 54 -13.36 14.95 -0.36
CA LYS A 54 -13.62 14.94 -1.81
C LYS A 54 -13.33 13.57 -2.40
N THR A 55 -12.33 12.88 -1.88
CA THR A 55 -11.94 11.53 -2.31
C THR A 55 -11.72 10.59 -1.14
N ARG A 56 -11.66 9.29 -1.43
CA ARG A 56 -11.33 8.25 -0.45
C ARG A 56 -9.84 8.26 -0.02
N MET A 57 -9.01 9.11 -0.64
CA MET A 57 -7.58 9.24 -0.36
C MET A 57 -7.25 10.45 0.51
N ASP A 58 -8.24 11.33 0.76
CA ASP A 58 -8.00 12.60 1.44
C ASP A 58 -7.51 12.41 2.87
N CYS A 59 -6.58 13.28 3.27
CA CYS A 59 -6.10 13.43 4.63
C CYS A 59 -6.22 14.88 5.10
N VAL A 60 -6.32 15.07 6.42
CA VAL A 60 -6.25 16.39 7.06
C VAL A 60 -5.26 16.32 8.21
N ALA A 61 -4.29 17.24 8.21
CA ALA A 61 -3.42 17.49 9.34
C ALA A 61 -3.75 18.86 9.95
N ASP A 62 -4.00 18.87 11.25
CA ASP A 62 -4.21 20.08 12.05
C ASP A 62 -3.29 19.99 13.27
N GLY A 63 -2.15 20.69 13.24
CA GLY A 63 -1.11 20.55 14.25
C GLY A 63 -0.67 19.09 14.44
N ASN A 64 -0.87 18.55 15.63
CA ASN A 64 -0.51 17.18 15.99
C ASN A 64 -1.58 16.11 15.68
N ILE A 65 -2.74 16.47 15.14
CA ILE A 65 -3.79 15.50 14.76
C ILE A 65 -3.77 15.29 13.26
N ILE A 66 -3.54 14.04 12.83
CA ILE A 66 -3.55 13.60 11.44
C ILE A 66 -4.74 12.66 11.26
N THR A 67 -5.59 12.95 10.29
CA THR A 67 -6.82 12.20 10.02
C THR A 67 -6.89 11.75 8.57
N GLY A 68 -7.34 10.53 8.33
CA GLY A 68 -7.53 9.96 6.99
C GLY A 68 -8.89 9.29 6.82
N VAL A 69 -9.39 9.29 5.59
CA VAL A 69 -10.75 8.79 5.28
C VAL A 69 -10.86 7.27 5.40
N ILE A 70 -10.10 6.54 4.59
CA ILE A 70 -10.01 5.06 4.61
C ILE A 70 -8.58 4.62 4.28
N TYR A 71 -8.32 3.31 4.23
CA TYR A 71 -6.99 2.75 3.94
C TYR A 71 -6.36 3.23 2.62
N ARG A 72 -7.14 3.71 1.65
CA ARG A 72 -6.61 4.33 0.41
C ARG A 72 -5.82 5.60 0.67
N ALA A 73 -6.06 6.26 1.81
CA ALA A 73 -5.35 7.45 2.26
C ALA A 73 -4.01 7.12 2.95
N HIS A 74 -3.68 5.83 3.19
CA HIS A 74 -2.46 5.42 3.89
C HIS A 74 -1.18 6.11 3.38
N PRO A 75 -0.94 6.30 2.06
CA PRO A 75 0.28 6.96 1.61
C PRO A 75 0.48 8.35 2.21
N GLU A 76 -0.50 9.23 2.07
CA GLU A 76 -0.42 10.59 2.63
C GLU A 76 -0.54 10.57 4.16
N TYR A 77 -1.43 9.76 4.71
CA TYR A 77 -1.64 9.61 6.16
C TYR A 77 -0.34 9.24 6.88
N ILE A 78 0.36 8.20 6.41
CA ILE A 78 1.63 7.75 6.98
C ILE A 78 2.70 8.83 6.79
N ARG A 79 2.76 9.46 5.61
CA ARG A 79 3.73 10.53 5.33
C ARG A 79 3.56 11.73 6.27
N LEU A 80 2.33 12.16 6.50
CA LEU A 80 1.99 13.24 7.44
C LEU A 80 2.37 12.85 8.87
N PHE A 81 2.10 11.60 9.26
CA PHE A 81 2.45 11.10 10.59
C PHE A 81 3.97 11.04 10.81
N VAL A 82 4.74 10.55 9.83
CA VAL A 82 6.22 10.56 9.88
C VAL A 82 6.76 11.99 10.03
N ARG A 83 6.20 12.96 9.30
CA ARG A 83 6.57 14.38 9.45
C ARG A 83 6.25 14.92 10.84
N ALA A 84 5.09 14.57 11.39
CA ALA A 84 4.70 14.99 12.74
C ALA A 84 5.61 14.40 13.83
N LEU A 85 6.22 13.23 13.59
CA LEU A 85 7.26 12.65 14.44
C LEU A 85 8.64 13.31 14.26
N GLY A 86 8.77 14.33 13.40
CA GLY A 86 10.05 14.97 13.08
C GLY A 86 10.87 14.24 12.01
N GLY A 87 10.29 13.23 11.37
CA GLY A 87 10.95 12.46 10.31
C GLY A 87 11.07 13.24 9.01
N LYS A 88 12.21 13.08 8.33
CA LYS A 88 12.48 13.61 6.99
C LYS A 88 12.78 12.44 6.04
N VAL A 89 11.97 12.29 5.01
CA VAL A 89 12.21 11.32 3.94
C VAL A 89 13.03 11.98 2.83
N THR A 90 14.09 11.30 2.38
CA THR A 90 15.00 11.77 1.32
C THR A 90 15.26 10.64 0.32
N GLY A 91 15.55 10.97 -0.94
CA GLY A 91 15.86 9.98 -1.97
C GLY A 91 14.66 9.26 -2.58
N SER A 92 13.43 9.72 -2.28
CA SER A 92 12.17 9.10 -2.69
C SER A 92 11.72 9.40 -4.11
N ASP A 93 12.44 10.25 -4.86
CA ASP A 93 12.14 10.52 -6.26
C ASP A 93 12.56 9.31 -7.12
N LYS A 94 11.71 8.29 -7.10
CA LYS A 94 11.88 6.98 -7.72
C LYS A 94 10.56 6.48 -8.28
N ARG A 95 10.63 5.75 -9.38
CA ARG A 95 9.50 5.08 -10.02
C ARG A 95 9.60 3.57 -9.85
N ILE A 96 8.61 2.94 -9.25
CA ILE A 96 8.65 1.52 -8.89
C ILE A 96 7.49 0.79 -9.56
N LEU A 97 7.78 -0.35 -10.17
CA LEU A 97 6.80 -1.21 -10.82
C LEU A 97 6.42 -2.37 -9.91
N PHE A 98 5.13 -2.65 -9.79
CA PHE A 98 4.58 -3.85 -9.16
C PHE A 98 4.03 -4.78 -10.23
N LEU A 99 4.54 -6.01 -10.25
CA LEU A 99 4.01 -7.08 -11.09
C LEU A 99 2.94 -7.84 -10.32
N CYS A 100 1.68 -7.52 -10.59
CA CYS A 100 0.50 -8.07 -9.92
C CYS A 100 -0.14 -9.20 -10.72
N GLY A 101 -1.04 -9.92 -10.04
CA GLY A 101 -1.90 -10.93 -10.62
C GLY A 101 -3.07 -11.27 -9.70
N ASP A 102 -4.01 -12.05 -10.22
CA ASP A 102 -5.18 -12.52 -9.50
C ASP A 102 -4.75 -13.51 -8.42
N PHE A 103 -5.30 -13.33 -7.21
CA PHE A 103 -4.93 -14.04 -5.99
C PHE A 103 -3.45 -13.88 -5.60
N MET A 104 -2.85 -12.72 -5.90
CA MET A 104 -1.67 -12.28 -5.13
C MET A 104 -2.05 -12.03 -3.65
N GLU A 105 -1.07 -12.09 -2.75
CA GLU A 105 -1.35 -11.98 -1.31
C GLU A 105 -1.76 -10.54 -0.95
N ASP A 106 -2.82 -10.40 -0.15
CA ASP A 106 -3.47 -9.12 0.16
C ASP A 106 -2.53 -8.12 0.85
N TYR A 107 -1.75 -8.56 1.82
CA TYR A 107 -0.70 -7.77 2.45
C TYR A 107 0.52 -7.62 1.58
N GLU A 108 0.98 -8.68 0.90
CA GLU A 108 2.22 -8.62 0.11
C GLU A 108 2.10 -7.71 -1.11
N VAL A 109 0.89 -7.40 -1.58
CA VAL A 109 0.68 -6.28 -2.52
C VAL A 109 0.47 -4.96 -1.78
N THR A 110 -0.48 -4.89 -0.84
CA THR A 110 -0.96 -3.60 -0.32
C THR A 110 0.06 -2.90 0.57
N VAL A 111 0.73 -3.64 1.46
CA VAL A 111 1.68 -3.07 2.42
C VAL A 111 2.89 -2.46 1.72
N PRO A 112 3.68 -3.19 0.89
CA PRO A 112 4.83 -2.60 0.23
C PRO A 112 4.43 -1.52 -0.78
N PHE A 113 3.31 -1.69 -1.50
CA PHE A 113 2.82 -0.69 -2.44
C PHE A 113 2.55 0.66 -1.74
N GLN A 114 1.73 0.64 -0.68
CA GLN A 114 1.40 1.87 0.06
C GLN A 114 2.57 2.43 0.86
N SER A 115 3.48 1.58 1.34
CA SER A 115 4.69 2.02 2.05
C SER A 115 5.61 2.82 1.14
N LEU A 116 5.84 2.35 -0.08
CA LEU A 116 6.64 3.07 -1.07
C LEU A 116 5.98 4.38 -1.50
N GLN A 117 4.66 4.39 -1.67
CA GLN A 117 3.92 5.64 -1.90
C GLN A 117 4.02 6.60 -0.71
N ALA A 118 3.99 6.11 0.53
CA ALA A 118 4.14 6.94 1.73
C ALA A 118 5.52 7.61 1.83
N LEU A 119 6.57 6.93 1.35
CA LEU A 119 7.90 7.52 1.22
C LEU A 119 7.94 8.63 0.15
N GLY A 120 6.97 8.64 -0.77
CA GLY A 120 6.86 9.62 -1.85
C GLY A 120 7.36 9.12 -3.20
N CYS A 121 7.58 7.80 -3.36
CA CYS A 121 7.86 7.19 -4.65
C CYS A 121 6.61 7.21 -5.54
N HIS A 122 6.82 7.29 -6.85
CA HIS A 122 5.78 6.94 -7.83
C HIS A 122 5.73 5.40 -7.92
N VAL A 123 4.54 4.81 -7.78
CA VAL A 123 4.39 3.35 -7.78
C VAL A 123 3.27 2.98 -8.75
N ASP A 124 3.61 2.17 -9.76
CA ASP A 124 2.65 1.62 -10.71
C ASP A 124 2.43 0.13 -10.46
N ALA A 125 1.18 -0.32 -10.53
CA ALA A 125 0.82 -1.74 -10.47
C ALA A 125 0.17 -2.18 -11.78
N VAL A 126 0.70 -3.26 -12.35
CA VAL A 126 0.29 -3.82 -13.64
C VAL A 126 0.04 -5.32 -13.52
N SER A 127 -0.81 -5.88 -14.38
CA SER A 127 -0.99 -7.32 -14.55
C SER A 127 -1.14 -7.61 -16.05
N PRO A 128 -0.55 -8.69 -16.58
CA PRO A 128 -0.76 -9.09 -17.96
C PRO A 128 -2.25 -9.15 -18.32
N LYS A 129 -2.58 -8.70 -19.54
CA LYS A 129 -3.95 -8.66 -20.10
C LYS A 129 -4.94 -7.78 -19.33
N LYS A 130 -4.44 -6.89 -18.46
CA LYS A 130 -5.26 -5.90 -17.74
C LYS A 130 -4.74 -4.48 -17.97
N LYS A 131 -5.64 -3.51 -17.82
CA LYS A 131 -5.37 -2.07 -17.97
C LYS A 131 -5.52 -1.32 -16.65
N ALA A 132 -5.07 -0.06 -16.63
CA ALA A 132 -5.30 0.82 -15.50
C ALA A 132 -6.80 0.89 -15.13
N GLY A 133 -7.10 0.77 -13.83
CA GLY A 133 -8.47 0.74 -13.31
C GLY A 133 -9.09 -0.66 -13.21
N ASP A 134 -8.54 -1.67 -13.87
CA ASP A 134 -8.97 -3.05 -13.68
C ASP A 134 -8.61 -3.56 -12.28
N ILE A 135 -9.29 -4.62 -11.86
CA ILE A 135 -9.17 -5.21 -10.52
C ILE A 135 -8.48 -6.57 -10.59
N CYS A 136 -7.59 -6.82 -9.64
CA CYS A 136 -7.14 -8.15 -9.24
C CYS A 136 -7.78 -8.52 -7.89
N PRO A 137 -8.51 -9.64 -7.76
CA PRO A 137 -8.82 -10.18 -6.44
C PRO A 137 -7.52 -10.59 -5.74
N THR A 138 -7.47 -10.48 -4.40
CA THR A 138 -6.34 -10.96 -3.60
C THR A 138 -6.75 -12.15 -2.74
N ALA A 139 -5.75 -12.83 -2.20
CA ALA A 139 -5.91 -13.91 -1.23
C ALA A 139 -5.25 -13.51 0.09
N VAL A 140 -5.87 -13.90 1.20
CA VAL A 140 -5.29 -13.84 2.54
C VAL A 140 -4.79 -15.23 2.89
N HIS A 141 -3.49 -15.35 3.11
CA HIS A 141 -2.85 -16.59 3.59
C HIS A 141 -2.53 -16.46 5.07
N ASP A 142 -3.09 -17.35 5.89
CA ASP A 142 -2.84 -17.35 7.34
C ASP A 142 -2.76 -18.77 7.91
N PHE A 143 -1.95 -18.94 8.96
CA PHE A 143 -1.76 -20.23 9.62
C PHE A 143 -2.73 -20.38 10.79
N GLU A 144 -3.77 -21.20 10.59
CA GLU A 144 -4.88 -21.35 11.55
C GLU A 144 -4.83 -22.67 12.35
N GLY A 145 -3.69 -23.38 12.30
CA GLY A 145 -3.41 -24.59 13.09
C GLY A 145 -3.12 -25.87 12.29
N ASP A 146 -3.32 -25.85 10.98
CA ASP A 146 -3.03 -26.96 10.07
C ASP A 146 -1.55 -26.99 9.61
N GLN A 147 -1.19 -28.02 8.83
CA GLN A 147 0.18 -28.20 8.30
C GLN A 147 0.59 -27.11 7.29
N THR A 148 -0.39 -26.42 6.70
CA THR A 148 -0.19 -25.31 5.75
C THR A 148 -1.19 -24.20 6.04
N TYR A 149 -0.99 -23.04 5.43
CA TYR A 149 -1.88 -21.90 5.53
C TYR A 149 -3.29 -22.21 4.98
N SER A 150 -4.29 -21.52 5.52
CA SER A 150 -5.61 -21.38 4.92
C SER A 150 -5.62 -20.26 3.88
N GLU A 151 -6.55 -20.30 2.92
CA GLU A 151 -6.76 -19.23 1.95
C GLU A 151 -8.16 -18.65 2.09
N LYS A 152 -8.27 -17.32 2.16
CA LYS A 152 -9.55 -16.60 2.18
C LYS A 152 -9.54 -15.43 1.18
N PRO A 153 -10.69 -14.99 0.66
CA PRO A 153 -10.75 -13.79 -0.17
C PRO A 153 -10.26 -12.54 0.58
N GLY A 154 -9.34 -11.79 -0.03
CA GLY A 154 -8.88 -10.50 0.46
C GLY A 154 -9.59 -9.30 -0.18
N HIS A 155 -8.93 -8.15 -0.18
CA HIS A 155 -9.44 -6.94 -0.81
C HIS A 155 -9.26 -6.99 -2.34
N ASN A 156 -10.16 -6.31 -3.07
CA ASN A 156 -9.92 -6.05 -4.49
C ASN A 156 -8.83 -4.98 -4.65
N PHE A 157 -7.74 -5.35 -5.32
CA PHE A 157 -6.64 -4.44 -5.64
C PHE A 157 -6.86 -3.81 -7.03
N ILE A 158 -6.76 -2.49 -7.12
CA ILE A 158 -6.99 -1.75 -8.38
C ILE A 158 -5.63 -1.46 -9.03
N LEU A 159 -5.46 -1.89 -10.26
CA LEU A 159 -4.26 -1.63 -11.06
C LEU A 159 -4.19 -0.16 -11.46
N THR A 160 -2.98 0.41 -11.49
CA THR A 160 -2.79 1.85 -11.74
C THR A 160 -2.23 2.15 -13.12
N ALA A 161 -1.69 1.15 -13.81
CA ALA A 161 -1.15 1.27 -15.16
C ALA A 161 -1.55 0.07 -16.01
N SER A 162 -1.44 0.23 -17.33
CA SER A 162 -1.65 -0.87 -18.28
C SER A 162 -0.36 -1.65 -18.47
N TYR A 163 -0.47 -2.97 -18.55
CA TYR A 163 0.69 -3.83 -18.81
C TYR A 163 1.16 -3.75 -20.27
N GLU A 164 0.21 -3.67 -21.21
CA GLU A 164 0.52 -3.52 -22.63
C GLU A 164 1.12 -2.13 -22.90
N GLY A 165 2.25 -2.12 -23.61
CA GLY A 165 2.97 -0.89 -23.94
C GLY A 165 3.82 -0.32 -22.78
N LEU A 166 4.01 -1.08 -21.71
CA LEU A 166 4.87 -0.68 -20.59
C LEU A 166 6.33 -0.52 -21.04
N ASP A 167 6.94 0.61 -20.69
CA ASP A 167 8.38 0.85 -20.84
C ASP A 167 9.10 0.59 -19.51
N ALA A 168 9.71 -0.59 -19.39
CA ALA A 168 10.46 -1.01 -18.20
C ALA A 168 11.72 -0.17 -17.95
N SER A 169 12.26 0.50 -18.97
CA SER A 169 13.41 1.39 -18.82
C SER A 169 13.10 2.59 -17.92
N SER A 170 11.83 3.02 -17.90
CA SER A 170 11.33 4.18 -17.12
C SER A 170 11.18 3.94 -15.62
N TYR A 171 11.33 2.70 -15.14
CA TYR A 171 11.23 2.33 -13.73
C TYR A 171 12.60 2.12 -13.09
N ASP A 172 12.78 2.56 -11.86
CA ASP A 172 14.01 2.36 -11.10
C ASP A 172 14.09 0.98 -10.45
N ALA A 173 12.95 0.37 -10.11
CA ALA A 173 12.88 -0.90 -9.40
C ALA A 173 11.62 -1.71 -9.73
N LEU A 174 11.69 -3.02 -9.49
CA LEU A 174 10.59 -3.98 -9.62
C LEU A 174 10.26 -4.62 -8.26
N VAL A 175 8.97 -4.78 -7.98
CA VAL A 175 8.44 -5.54 -6.83
C VAL A 175 7.51 -6.63 -7.34
N ILE A 176 7.68 -7.84 -6.80
CA ILE A 176 6.88 -9.03 -7.14
C ILE A 176 6.25 -9.59 -5.85
N PRO A 177 4.96 -9.28 -5.59
CA PRO A 177 4.17 -9.92 -4.53
C PRO A 177 4.05 -11.44 -4.74
N GLY A 178 3.78 -12.18 -3.68
CA GLY A 178 3.70 -13.65 -3.68
C GLY A 178 2.28 -14.21 -3.79
N CYS A 179 2.02 -15.27 -3.03
CA CYS A 179 0.82 -16.12 -3.08
C CYS A 179 0.64 -16.86 -4.42
N ARG A 180 -0.56 -16.91 -4.99
CA ARG A 180 -0.90 -17.78 -6.14
C ARG A 180 -0.63 -17.14 -7.48
N ALA A 181 -0.61 -15.81 -7.54
CA ALA A 181 -0.34 -15.09 -8.79
C ALA A 181 1.00 -15.48 -9.45
N PRO A 182 2.13 -15.57 -8.72
CA PRO A 182 3.41 -15.94 -9.30
C PRO A 182 3.45 -17.28 -10.04
N GLU A 183 2.67 -18.28 -9.62
CA GLU A 183 2.66 -19.61 -10.24
C GLU A 183 2.30 -19.52 -11.72
N TYR A 184 1.20 -18.84 -12.05
CA TYR A 184 0.75 -18.74 -13.43
C TYR A 184 1.48 -17.61 -14.19
N LEU A 185 1.91 -16.55 -13.50
CA LEU A 185 2.70 -15.48 -14.12
C LEU A 185 4.09 -15.97 -14.54
N ALA A 186 4.66 -16.96 -13.85
CA ALA A 186 5.92 -17.60 -14.22
C ALA A 186 5.85 -18.35 -15.57
N LEU A 187 4.64 -18.59 -16.10
CA LEU A 187 4.42 -19.21 -17.41
C LEU A 187 4.25 -18.18 -18.54
N ASP A 188 4.14 -16.89 -18.23
CA ASP A 188 3.94 -15.84 -19.21
C ASP A 188 5.30 -15.33 -19.74
N GLU A 189 5.58 -15.54 -21.02
CA GLU A 189 6.86 -15.16 -21.63
C GLU A 189 7.14 -13.66 -21.56
N THR A 190 6.10 -12.82 -21.59
CA THR A 190 6.27 -11.35 -21.48
C THR A 190 6.70 -10.95 -20.08
N VAL A 191 6.20 -11.65 -19.05
CA VAL A 191 6.61 -11.46 -17.66
C VAL A 191 8.05 -11.90 -17.46
N ILE A 192 8.43 -13.05 -18.05
CA ILE A 192 9.80 -13.56 -18.00
C ILE A 192 10.77 -12.58 -18.68
N ALA A 193 10.39 -12.00 -19.81
CA ALA A 193 11.18 -10.98 -20.50
C ALA A 193 11.36 -9.73 -19.63
N LEU A 194 10.27 -9.23 -19.03
CA LEU A 194 10.30 -8.08 -18.12
C LEU A 194 11.26 -8.29 -16.96
N VAL A 195 11.17 -9.42 -16.25
CA VAL A 195 12.06 -9.73 -15.12
C VAL A 195 13.52 -9.81 -15.55
N LYS A 196 13.80 -10.43 -16.70
CA LYS A 196 15.17 -10.48 -17.25
C LYS A 196 15.72 -9.09 -17.53
N GLU A 197 14.91 -8.18 -18.06
CA GLU A 197 15.33 -6.79 -18.36
C GLU A 197 15.77 -6.04 -17.08
N PHE A 198 14.98 -6.11 -16.00
CA PHE A 198 15.34 -5.49 -14.73
C PHE A 198 16.65 -6.07 -14.16
N MET A 199 16.79 -7.39 -14.19
CA MET A 199 17.99 -8.08 -13.69
C MET A 199 19.24 -7.78 -14.52
N GLN A 200 19.13 -7.78 -15.85
CA GLN A 200 20.23 -7.43 -16.76
C GLN A 200 20.66 -5.98 -16.61
N SER A 201 19.71 -5.07 -16.38
CA SER A 201 19.96 -3.66 -16.09
C SER A 201 20.51 -3.41 -14.68
N ARG A 202 20.62 -4.46 -13.85
CA ARG A 202 21.05 -4.39 -12.45
C ARG A 202 20.20 -3.42 -11.61
N LYS A 203 18.93 -3.25 -11.99
CA LYS A 203 17.96 -2.49 -11.21
C LYS A 203 17.54 -3.31 -9.98
N PRO A 204 17.21 -2.68 -8.84
CA PRO A 204 16.67 -3.40 -7.69
C PRO A 204 15.41 -4.19 -8.06
N VAL A 205 15.40 -5.47 -7.67
CA VAL A 205 14.25 -6.37 -7.76
C VAL A 205 13.96 -6.92 -6.37
N ALA A 206 12.78 -6.64 -5.84
CA ALA A 206 12.29 -7.18 -4.58
C ALA A 206 11.19 -8.22 -4.87
N SER A 207 11.30 -9.40 -4.25
CA SER A 207 10.35 -10.49 -4.42
C SER A 207 10.13 -11.17 -3.08
N ILE A 208 8.89 -11.60 -2.82
CA ILE A 208 8.48 -12.18 -1.54
C ILE A 208 7.60 -13.41 -1.73
N CYS A 209 7.69 -14.35 -0.78
CA CYS A 209 6.88 -15.57 -0.72
C CYS A 209 7.03 -16.39 -2.02
N HIS A 210 5.97 -16.57 -2.78
CA HIS A 210 5.99 -17.32 -4.04
C HIS A 210 6.46 -16.47 -5.24
N GLY A 211 6.69 -15.17 -5.07
CA GLY A 211 7.16 -14.29 -6.16
C GLY A 211 8.45 -14.79 -6.81
N GLN A 212 9.30 -15.46 -6.04
CA GLN A 212 10.56 -16.06 -6.48
C GLN A 212 10.36 -17.15 -7.53
N LEU A 213 9.16 -17.74 -7.67
CA LEU A 213 8.84 -18.68 -8.76
C LEU A 213 9.04 -18.03 -10.14
N ILE A 214 8.67 -16.75 -10.29
CA ILE A 214 8.90 -16.01 -11.53
C ILE A 214 10.40 -15.81 -11.76
N LEU A 215 11.16 -15.48 -10.71
CA LEU A 215 12.62 -15.32 -10.81
C LEU A 215 13.32 -16.64 -11.18
N ALA A 216 12.85 -17.76 -10.61
CA ALA A 216 13.34 -19.09 -10.92
C ALA A 216 13.06 -19.47 -12.38
N ALA A 217 11.82 -19.28 -12.84
CA ALA A 217 11.42 -19.51 -14.23
C ALA A 217 12.18 -18.62 -15.22
N ALA A 218 12.50 -17.38 -14.83
CA ALA A 218 13.33 -16.48 -15.63
C ALA A 218 14.81 -16.89 -15.66
N GLY A 219 15.23 -17.84 -14.82
CA GLY A 219 16.60 -18.33 -14.75
C GLY A 219 17.57 -17.33 -14.12
N VAL A 220 17.07 -16.29 -13.44
CA VAL A 220 17.88 -15.19 -12.91
C VAL A 220 18.46 -15.48 -11.52
N LEU A 221 18.04 -16.56 -10.86
CA LEU A 221 18.51 -16.95 -9.53
C LEU A 221 19.87 -17.69 -9.51
N LYS A 222 20.38 -18.15 -10.67
CA LYS A 222 21.58 -19.01 -10.75
C LYS A 222 22.87 -18.39 -10.21
N VAL A 223 22.91 -17.07 -10.04
CA VAL A 223 24.10 -16.29 -9.66
C VAL A 223 23.86 -15.37 -8.46
N VAL A 224 22.77 -15.59 -7.72
CA VAL A 224 22.34 -14.70 -6.62
C VAL A 224 21.94 -15.55 -5.42
N SER A 225 22.34 -15.12 -4.23
CA SER A 225 21.85 -15.71 -2.98
C SER A 225 20.47 -15.12 -2.66
N CYS A 226 19.47 -15.98 -2.44
CA CYS A 226 18.13 -15.59 -2.02
C CYS A 226 17.58 -16.60 -1.01
N CYS A 227 16.67 -16.16 -0.13
CA CYS A 227 15.86 -17.05 0.68
C CYS A 227 14.69 -17.56 -0.18
N LEU A 228 14.54 -18.88 -0.24
CA LEU A 228 13.37 -19.55 -0.82
C LEU A 228 12.34 -19.79 0.28
#